data_AF-A0A9P5B274-F1
#
_entry.id   AF-A0A9P5B274-F1
#
_cell.length_a   1.000
_cell.length_b   1.000
_cell.length_c   1.000
_cell.angle_alpha   90.00
_cell.angle_beta   90.00
_cell.angle_gamma   90.00
#
_symmetry.space_group_name_H-M   'P 1'
#
loop_
_entity.id
_entity.type
_entity.pdbx_description
1 polymer ?
#
loop_
_entity_poly.entity_id
_entity_poly.type
_entity_poly.pdbx_seq_one_letter_code
_entity_poly.pdbx_strand_id
1 'polypeptide(L)'
;MFSSECGFDMVPRLSSGAEEQQTWDDFIDHVKVAYKDDSKVKIKANYIQIEVGDQLLLPFEGHKFLRFSSKPSDDSDPYPYIYIITGIACDYFGFRARSWQHSHREFGYYSQNEVNESFRLYEQPDPPSSINVPLFEVRDISGKGRGLIAKVDIPAGTRILCEKPLLQASTMNSGDLEATAAPRVKALSESQQREFLSLHNNFPGEHPFSGIIRTNALPCGPGSIVGGVYPTISLINHSCLANSHNNWNSEAGHETIHAIRPIKAGEEITISYDEGGPSNVRKPMLKQSFGFDCACSLCSLPPSQLQASDDRRVRIQQLNANIRNAFTMMSNPEDSLKDCLSLLHTLQEEYGVCAVPHNARLYYDAFQICIAHGDEGRSITFAERSYEARVTCEGVDSPEALRMMSFVLEPETHSSFGALSMRWKTRNGAAFSCYGHYGTVEAEKRLFRQDF
;
A
#
# COMPACT_ATOMS: atom_id res chain seq x y z
N MET A 1 19.54 13.59 33.80
CA MET A 1 19.16 13.01 32.49
C MET A 1 17.79 12.40 32.69
N PHE A 2 16.76 12.89 32.00
CA PHE A 2 15.44 12.26 32.09
C PHE A 2 15.53 10.90 31.40
N SER A 3 15.25 9.86 32.16
CA SER A 3 15.26 8.46 31.76
C SER A 3 14.12 8.23 30.75
N SER A 4 14.44 8.05 29.47
CA SER A 4 13.46 8.09 28.37
C SER A 4 13.28 6.73 27.70
N GLU A 5 12.05 6.34 27.39
CA GLU A 5 11.77 5.10 26.65
C GLU A 5 12.47 5.09 25.28
N CYS A 6 12.99 3.92 24.89
CA CYS A 6 13.50 3.67 23.55
C CYS A 6 13.21 2.24 23.12
N GLY A 7 13.35 1.97 21.83
CA GLY A 7 13.09 0.66 21.27
C GLY A 7 13.20 0.65 19.76
N PHE A 8 12.69 -0.42 19.16
CA PHE A 8 12.41 -0.47 17.74
C PHE A 8 11.05 -1.09 17.45
N ASP A 9 10.46 -0.68 16.33
CA ASP A 9 9.24 -1.26 15.79
C ASP A 9 9.54 -1.98 14.48
N MET A 10 8.77 -3.01 14.15
CA MET A 10 8.85 -3.67 12.85
C MET A 10 7.83 -3.05 11.88
N VAL A 11 8.30 -2.20 10.97
CA VAL A 11 7.44 -1.41 10.08
C VAL A 11 7.87 -1.55 8.63
N PRO A 12 7.02 -2.12 7.74
CA PRO A 12 5.72 -2.72 8.01
C PRO A 12 5.83 -4.02 8.82
N ARG A 13 4.70 -4.49 9.36
CA ARG A 13 4.61 -5.75 10.09
C ARG A 13 5.10 -6.92 9.23
N LEU A 14 5.69 -7.94 9.84
CA LEU A 14 5.96 -9.21 9.16
C LEU A 14 4.64 -9.91 8.82
N SER A 15 4.57 -10.53 7.65
CA SER A 15 3.47 -11.41 7.26
C SER A 15 3.68 -12.81 7.84
N SER A 16 2.63 -13.63 7.81
CA SER A 16 2.70 -15.05 8.18
C SER A 16 3.29 -15.94 7.07
N GLY A 17 4.01 -15.35 6.10
CA GLY A 17 4.64 -16.07 5.00
C GLY A 17 5.87 -16.87 5.47
N ALA A 18 6.12 -18.02 4.84
CA ALA A 18 7.21 -18.91 5.24
C ALA A 18 8.61 -18.27 5.08
N GLU A 19 8.81 -17.41 4.09
CA GLU A 19 10.08 -16.73 3.85
C GLU A 19 10.40 -15.71 4.95
N GLU A 20 9.45 -14.83 5.28
CA GLU A 20 9.63 -13.86 6.37
C GLU A 20 9.73 -14.53 7.73
N GLN A 21 9.01 -15.63 7.95
CA GLN A 21 9.15 -16.43 9.16
C GLN A 21 10.55 -17.05 9.25
N GLN A 22 11.12 -17.55 8.14
CA GLN A 22 12.49 -18.08 8.14
C GLN A 22 13.53 -17.01 8.49
N THR A 23 13.44 -15.80 7.90
CA THR A 23 14.35 -14.69 8.27
C THR A 23 14.19 -14.30 9.74
N TRP A 24 12.95 -14.33 10.26
CA TRP A 24 12.68 -14.11 11.67
C TRP A 24 13.27 -15.20 12.58
N ASP A 25 13.19 -16.46 12.18
CA ASP A 25 13.79 -17.57 12.92
C ASP A 25 15.32 -17.41 13.00
N ASP A 26 15.97 -17.01 11.90
CA ASP A 26 17.41 -16.74 11.87
C ASP A 26 17.79 -15.55 12.79
N PHE A 27 16.98 -14.49 12.81
CA PHE A 27 17.12 -13.36 13.73
C PHE A 27 17.00 -13.82 15.20
N ILE A 28 15.98 -14.62 15.52
CA ILE A 28 15.76 -15.16 16.86
C ILE A 28 16.93 -16.04 17.29
N ASP A 29 17.47 -16.88 16.41
CA ASP A 29 18.60 -17.73 16.71
C ASP A 29 19.89 -16.92 16.92
N HIS A 30 20.10 -15.83 16.18
CA HIS A 30 21.19 -14.89 16.45
C HIS A 30 21.05 -14.28 17.86
N VAL A 31 19.85 -13.82 18.24
CA VAL A 31 19.60 -13.29 19.59
C VAL A 31 19.88 -14.34 20.67
N LYS A 32 19.45 -15.61 20.47
CA LYS A 32 19.75 -16.70 21.42
C LYS A 32 21.26 -16.92 21.56
N VAL A 33 22.02 -16.88 20.47
CA VAL A 33 23.48 -17.04 20.50
C VAL A 33 24.15 -15.88 21.23
N ALA A 34 23.72 -14.64 20.96
CA ALA A 34 24.27 -13.43 21.59
C ALA A 34 24.11 -13.43 23.12
N TYR A 35 23.04 -14.04 23.63
CA TYR A 35 22.69 -14.04 25.06
C TYR A 35 22.67 -15.43 25.72
N LYS A 36 23.33 -16.43 25.13
CA LYS A 36 23.29 -17.83 25.60
C LYS A 36 23.68 -18.02 27.08
N ASP A 37 24.55 -17.16 27.60
CA ASP A 37 25.07 -17.20 28.96
C ASP A 37 24.48 -16.10 29.87
N ASP A 38 23.53 -15.30 29.37
CA ASP A 38 22.90 -14.24 30.13
C ASP A 38 21.73 -14.77 30.96
N SER A 39 21.91 -14.78 32.28
CA SER A 39 20.91 -15.26 33.24
C SER A 39 19.57 -14.52 33.20
N LYS A 40 19.50 -13.30 32.64
CA LYS A 40 18.28 -12.49 32.55
C LYS A 40 17.47 -12.76 31.28
N VAL A 41 18.04 -13.49 30.32
CA VAL A 41 17.36 -13.87 29.08
C VAL A 41 16.75 -15.26 29.26
N LYS A 42 15.42 -15.34 29.24
CA LYS A 42 14.66 -16.58 29.41
C LYS A 42 14.01 -16.97 28.10
N ILE A 43 14.30 -18.18 27.64
CA ILE A 43 13.60 -18.79 26.50
C ILE A 43 12.32 -19.44 27.04
N LYS A 44 11.16 -18.89 26.68
CA LYS A 44 9.84 -19.47 26.98
C LYS A 44 9.39 -20.36 25.82
N ALA A 45 8.19 -20.92 25.92
CA ALA A 45 7.64 -21.80 24.89
C ALA A 45 7.50 -21.12 23.53
N ASN A 46 7.08 -19.85 23.51
CA ASN A 46 6.70 -19.14 22.28
C ASN A 46 7.44 -17.80 22.08
N TYR A 47 8.31 -17.41 23.01
CA TYR A 47 9.00 -16.12 22.97
C TYR A 47 10.28 -16.13 23.83
N ILE A 48 11.18 -15.19 23.55
CA ILE A 48 12.27 -14.80 24.44
C ILE A 48 11.76 -13.68 25.36
N GLN A 49 12.01 -13.82 26.66
CA GLN A 49 11.75 -12.79 27.66
C GLN A 49 13.06 -12.29 28.25
N ILE A 50 13.24 -10.97 28.29
CA ILE A 50 14.39 -10.35 28.95
C ILE A 50 13.88 -9.70 30.23
N GLU A 51 14.33 -10.21 31.37
CA GLU A 51 13.87 -9.82 32.71
C GLU A 51 14.56 -8.54 33.19
N VAL A 52 14.46 -7.46 32.40
CA VAL A 52 15.03 -6.13 32.68
C VAL A 52 14.05 -5.05 32.21
N GLY A 53 13.70 -4.12 33.10
CA GLY A 53 12.73 -3.06 32.80
C GLY A 53 11.28 -3.57 32.68
N ASP A 54 10.46 -2.81 31.96
CA ASP A 54 9.09 -3.21 31.60
C ASP A 54 9.15 -4.16 30.38
N GLN A 55 8.78 -5.43 30.60
CA GLN A 55 8.51 -6.51 29.62
C GLN A 55 9.12 -6.38 28.22
N LEU A 56 10.40 -6.78 28.07
CA LEU A 56 11.05 -6.97 26.77
C LEU A 56 10.80 -8.39 26.24
N LEU A 57 9.99 -8.49 25.17
CA LEU A 57 9.54 -9.76 24.59
C LEU A 57 9.85 -9.86 23.10
N LEU A 58 10.32 -11.02 22.65
CA LEU A 58 10.49 -11.37 21.23
C LEU A 58 9.76 -12.69 20.93
N PRO A 59 8.65 -12.69 20.18
CA PRO A 59 7.93 -13.91 19.84
C PRO A 59 8.74 -14.77 18.86
N PHE A 60 8.53 -16.07 18.86
CA PHE A 60 9.07 -16.94 17.81
C PHE A 60 8.30 -16.82 16.50
N GLU A 61 7.05 -16.37 16.55
CA GLU A 61 6.26 -16.09 15.36
C GLU A 61 6.39 -14.62 14.96
N GLY A 62 7.18 -14.33 13.93
CA GLY A 62 7.58 -12.97 13.59
C GLY A 62 6.42 -12.06 13.22
N HIS A 63 5.40 -12.61 12.58
CA HIS A 63 4.18 -11.88 12.20
C HIS A 63 3.39 -11.31 13.40
N LYS A 64 3.65 -11.82 14.61
CA LYS A 64 3.06 -11.31 15.85
C LYS A 64 3.86 -10.15 16.44
N PHE A 65 5.12 -9.97 16.06
CA PHE A 65 5.99 -8.93 16.62
C PHE A 65 5.63 -7.53 16.08
N LEU A 66 5.55 -6.56 17.00
CA LEU A 66 5.34 -5.14 16.65
C LEU A 66 6.45 -4.23 17.18
N ARG A 67 6.82 -4.40 18.46
CA ARG A 67 7.69 -3.48 19.18
C ARG A 67 8.53 -4.20 20.22
N PHE A 68 9.79 -3.78 20.30
CA PHE A 68 10.71 -4.12 21.39
C PHE A 68 11.20 -2.82 22.02
N SER A 69 10.61 -2.42 23.15
CA SER A 69 10.93 -1.17 23.83
C SER A 69 10.82 -1.30 25.34
N SER A 70 11.56 -0.46 26.04
CA SER A 70 11.39 -0.30 27.48
C SER A 70 11.93 1.05 27.94
N LYS A 71 11.61 1.41 29.17
CA LYS A 71 12.20 2.56 29.86
C LYS A 71 13.05 2.05 31.04
N PRO A 72 14.20 2.69 31.30
CA PRO A 72 14.96 2.44 32.52
C PRO A 72 14.13 2.68 33.79
N SER A 73 14.42 1.90 34.82
CA SER A 73 13.88 2.05 36.17
C SER A 73 15.04 2.25 37.16
N ASP A 74 14.74 2.61 38.41
CA ASP A 74 15.77 2.85 39.44
C ASP A 74 16.69 1.63 39.68
N ASP A 75 16.19 0.41 39.42
CA ASP A 75 16.89 -0.85 39.69
C ASP A 75 17.32 -1.60 38.41
N SER A 76 17.01 -1.08 37.21
CA SER A 76 17.26 -1.82 35.95
C SER A 76 17.51 -0.90 34.75
N ASP A 77 18.62 -1.15 34.03
CA ASP A 77 18.93 -0.50 32.76
C ASP A 77 18.71 -1.47 31.56
N PRO A 78 17.61 -1.30 30.79
CA PRO A 78 17.32 -2.14 29.63
C PRO A 78 18.09 -1.74 28.38
N TYR A 79 18.78 -0.59 28.37
CA TYR A 79 19.37 -0.03 27.15
C TYR A 79 20.38 -0.94 26.46
N PRO A 80 21.29 -1.66 27.15
CA PRO A 80 22.21 -2.58 26.48
C PRO A 80 21.49 -3.65 25.65
N TYR A 81 20.40 -4.21 26.17
CA TYR A 81 19.60 -5.21 25.47
C TYR A 81 18.89 -4.59 24.26
N ILE A 82 18.28 -3.42 24.45
CA ILE A 82 17.59 -2.69 23.37
C ILE A 82 18.56 -2.38 22.23
N TYR A 83 19.73 -1.79 22.51
CA TYR A 83 20.67 -1.40 21.47
C TYR A 83 21.25 -2.59 20.69
N ILE A 84 21.64 -3.66 21.38
CA ILE A 84 22.19 -4.84 20.71
C ILE A 84 21.13 -5.54 19.86
N ILE A 85 19.93 -5.76 20.39
CA ILE A 85 18.86 -6.46 19.66
C ILE A 85 18.35 -5.60 18.51
N THR A 86 18.30 -4.28 18.66
CA THR A 86 17.99 -3.36 17.57
C THR A 86 19.06 -3.44 16.48
N GLY A 87 20.35 -3.49 16.84
CA GLY A 87 21.43 -3.67 15.87
C GLY A 87 21.30 -4.97 15.09
N ILE A 88 21.06 -6.10 15.77
CA ILE A 88 20.81 -7.39 15.11
C ILE A 88 19.56 -7.29 14.22
N ALA A 89 18.47 -6.67 14.69
CA ALA A 89 17.26 -6.51 13.89
C ALA A 89 17.53 -5.66 12.63
N CYS A 90 18.34 -4.61 12.72
CA CYS A 90 18.76 -3.83 11.56
C CYS A 90 19.62 -4.64 10.58
N ASP A 91 20.45 -5.58 11.05
CA ASP A 91 21.25 -6.44 10.18
C ASP A 91 20.37 -7.40 9.34
N TYR A 92 19.26 -7.90 9.90
CA TYR A 92 18.35 -8.81 9.20
C TYR A 92 17.26 -8.09 8.39
N PHE A 93 16.75 -6.97 8.91
CA PHE A 93 15.55 -6.32 8.40
C PHE A 93 15.79 -4.89 7.88
N GLY A 94 17.02 -4.39 7.95
CA GLY A 94 17.36 -3.04 7.50
C GLY A 94 16.52 -1.98 8.20
N PHE A 95 16.01 -1.03 7.42
CA PHE A 95 15.16 0.06 7.93
C PHE A 95 13.79 -0.40 8.43
N ARG A 96 13.37 -1.63 8.11
CA ARG A 96 12.11 -2.18 8.60
C ARG A 96 12.13 -2.34 10.12
N ALA A 97 13.31 -2.59 10.70
CA ALA A 97 13.54 -2.47 12.13
C ALA A 97 13.77 -1.00 12.49
N ARG A 98 12.68 -0.27 12.70
CA ARG A 98 12.71 1.17 12.92
C ARG A 98 12.98 1.50 14.39
N SER A 99 14.21 1.90 14.70
CA SER A 99 14.59 2.39 16.02
C SER A 99 13.89 3.71 16.39
N TRP A 100 13.75 4.00 17.68
CA TRP A 100 13.28 5.29 18.18
C TRP A 100 13.67 5.51 19.65
N GLN A 101 13.79 6.77 20.05
CA GLN A 101 14.11 7.21 21.41
C GLN A 101 13.38 8.52 21.81
N HIS A 102 12.64 8.48 22.93
CA HIS A 102 11.84 9.61 23.41
C HIS A 102 12.67 10.87 23.70
N SER A 103 13.94 10.74 24.15
CA SER A 103 14.81 11.91 24.40
C SER A 103 15.12 12.72 23.14
N HIS A 104 15.00 12.11 21.96
CA HIS A 104 15.17 12.75 20.66
C HIS A 104 13.82 13.16 20.02
N ARG A 105 12.71 13.09 20.78
CA ARG A 105 11.34 13.35 20.32
C ARG A 105 10.85 12.38 19.23
N GLU A 106 11.29 11.14 19.38
CA GLU A 106 10.98 10.00 18.54
C GLU A 106 10.05 9.10 19.32
N PHE A 107 9.05 8.53 18.66
CA PHE A 107 8.06 7.69 19.30
C PHE A 107 7.87 6.46 18.42
N GLY A 108 7.55 5.34 19.03
CA GLY A 108 7.23 4.15 18.27
C GLY A 108 6.00 4.36 17.38
N TYR A 109 5.98 3.63 16.27
CA TYR A 109 4.98 3.72 15.20
C TYR A 109 3.59 3.23 15.63
N TYR A 110 3.53 2.09 16.32
CA TYR A 110 2.26 1.51 16.79
C TYR A 110 1.72 2.20 18.04
N SER A 111 0.39 2.24 18.18
CA SER A 111 -0.23 2.67 19.43
C SER A 111 0.04 1.66 20.55
N GLN A 112 0.04 2.10 21.81
CA GLN A 112 0.26 1.19 22.94
C GLN A 112 -0.80 0.08 23.01
N ASN A 113 -2.02 0.34 22.53
CA ASN A 113 -3.09 -0.66 22.48
C ASN A 113 -2.76 -1.79 21.51
N GLU A 114 -2.28 -1.47 20.30
CA GLU A 114 -1.86 -2.48 19.31
C GLU A 114 -0.69 -3.32 19.82
N VAL A 115 0.28 -2.69 20.48
CA VAL A 115 1.43 -3.40 21.09
C VAL A 115 0.95 -4.35 22.18
N ASN A 116 0.05 -3.90 23.07
CA ASN A 116 -0.52 -4.73 24.11
C ASN A 116 -1.36 -5.88 23.57
N GLU A 117 -2.10 -5.68 22.47
CA GLU A 117 -2.84 -6.74 21.77
C GLU A 117 -1.90 -7.78 21.17
N SER A 118 -0.82 -7.33 20.51
CA SER A 118 0.24 -8.20 19.99
C SER A 118 0.85 -9.08 21.08
N PHE A 119 1.20 -8.52 22.23
CA PHE A 119 1.78 -9.28 23.35
C PHE A 119 0.85 -10.38 23.87
N ARG A 120 -0.46 -10.16 23.87
CA ARG A 120 -1.44 -11.18 24.28
C ARG A 120 -1.44 -12.41 23.36
N LEU A 121 -0.98 -12.27 22.12
CA LEU A 121 -0.92 -13.36 21.15
C LEU A 121 0.28 -14.29 21.37
N TYR A 122 1.27 -13.91 22.19
CA TYR A 122 2.48 -14.72 22.37
C TYR A 122 2.22 -15.93 23.27
N GLU A 123 1.29 -15.81 24.22
CA GLU A 123 0.91 -16.87 25.15
C GLU A 123 -0.29 -17.69 24.68
N GLN A 124 -0.99 -17.24 23.64
CA GLN A 124 -2.11 -17.97 23.05
C GLN A 124 -1.60 -18.79 21.85
N PRO A 125 -1.91 -20.09 21.75
CA PRO A 125 -1.81 -20.76 20.47
C PRO A 125 -2.64 -19.98 19.46
N ASP A 126 -2.25 -19.98 18.19
CA ASP A 126 -3.00 -19.30 17.15
C ASP A 126 -4.50 -19.57 17.32
N PRO A 127 -5.36 -18.55 17.29
CA PRO A 127 -6.76 -18.82 17.06
C PRO A 127 -6.80 -19.74 15.84
N PRO A 128 -7.50 -20.90 15.93
CA PRO A 128 -7.45 -21.93 14.90
C PRO A 128 -7.59 -21.24 13.56
N SER A 129 -6.52 -21.37 12.74
CA SER A 129 -6.32 -20.72 11.44
C SER A 129 -7.67 -20.26 10.94
N SER A 130 -7.94 -18.95 11.07
CA SER A 130 -9.27 -18.34 10.97
C SER A 130 -10.17 -19.26 10.17
N ILE A 131 -11.18 -19.89 10.81
CA ILE A 131 -12.21 -20.67 10.10
C ILE A 131 -12.36 -19.98 8.76
N ASN A 132 -12.15 -20.70 7.65
CA ASN A 132 -12.05 -20.17 6.30
C ASN A 132 -13.41 -19.57 5.91
N VAL A 133 -13.80 -18.52 6.62
CA VAL A 133 -15.03 -17.77 6.50
C VAL A 133 -14.70 -16.89 5.30
N PRO A 134 -15.37 -17.12 4.17
CA PRO A 134 -15.09 -16.34 2.99
C PRO A 134 -15.28 -14.86 3.34
N LEU A 135 -14.28 -14.03 3.02
CA LEU A 135 -14.31 -12.59 3.35
C LEU A 135 -15.49 -11.89 2.69
N PHE A 136 -15.96 -12.42 1.57
CA PHE A 136 -17.05 -11.89 0.78
C PHE A 136 -17.94 -13.01 0.22
N GLU A 137 -19.07 -12.62 -0.34
CA GLU A 137 -19.93 -13.45 -1.17
C GLU A 137 -20.32 -12.68 -2.43
N VAL A 138 -20.58 -13.40 -3.51
CA VAL A 138 -21.14 -12.83 -4.74
C VAL A 138 -22.66 -12.78 -4.58
N ARG A 139 -23.25 -11.61 -4.82
CA ARG A 139 -24.71 -11.41 -4.81
C ARG A 139 -25.16 -10.65 -6.04
N ASP A 140 -26.41 -10.87 -6.44
CA ASP A 140 -27.10 -9.97 -7.36
C ASP A 140 -27.45 -8.67 -6.62
N ILE A 141 -27.06 -7.55 -7.21
CA ILE A 141 -27.25 -6.21 -6.70
C ILE A 141 -28.15 -5.47 -7.69
N SER A 142 -29.30 -5.02 -7.19
CA SER A 142 -30.31 -4.33 -7.99
C SER A 142 -29.71 -3.16 -8.76
N GLY A 143 -29.80 -3.20 -10.09
CA GLY A 143 -29.29 -2.16 -10.99
C GLY A 143 -27.79 -2.20 -11.27
N LYS A 144 -27.02 -3.13 -10.67
CA LYS A 144 -25.57 -3.28 -10.89
C LYS A 144 -25.15 -4.66 -11.40
N GLY A 145 -26.08 -5.60 -11.54
CA GLY A 145 -25.74 -6.98 -11.89
C GLY A 145 -25.19 -7.73 -10.67
N ARG A 146 -24.12 -8.52 -10.85
CA ARG A 146 -23.47 -9.21 -9.73
C ARG A 146 -22.41 -8.31 -9.09
N GLY A 147 -22.17 -8.50 -7.80
CA GLY A 147 -21.13 -7.80 -7.06
C GLY A 147 -20.68 -8.56 -5.82
N LEU A 148 -19.58 -8.10 -5.22
CA LEU A 148 -19.01 -8.70 -4.01
C LEU A 148 -19.49 -7.95 -2.79
N ILE A 149 -20.07 -8.67 -1.83
CA ILE A 149 -20.49 -8.13 -0.53
C ILE A 149 -19.61 -8.73 0.56
N ALA A 150 -19.02 -7.88 1.40
CA ALA A 150 -18.22 -8.33 2.55
C ALA A 150 -19.10 -9.11 3.54
N LYS A 151 -18.64 -10.27 4.00
CA LYS A 151 -19.33 -11.10 5.01
C LYS A 151 -18.88 -10.81 6.44
N VAL A 152 -17.71 -10.22 6.56
CA VAL A 152 -17.05 -9.85 7.81
C VAL A 152 -16.51 -8.43 7.68
N ASP A 153 -16.16 -7.83 8.81
CA ASP A 153 -15.38 -6.59 8.78
C ASP A 153 -13.99 -6.89 8.20
N ILE A 154 -13.59 -6.16 7.16
CA ILE A 154 -12.31 -6.30 6.47
C ILE A 154 -11.44 -5.10 6.82
N PRO A 155 -10.30 -5.28 7.52
CA PRO A 155 -9.35 -4.21 7.80
C PRO A 155 -8.70 -3.64 6.52
N ALA A 156 -8.28 -2.38 6.57
CA ALA A 156 -7.43 -1.80 5.51
C ALA A 156 -6.11 -2.60 5.38
N GLY A 157 -5.57 -2.69 4.16
CA GLY A 157 -4.39 -3.51 3.85
C GLY A 157 -4.69 -4.97 3.56
N THR A 158 -5.90 -5.47 3.88
CA THR A 158 -6.24 -6.88 3.67
C THR A 158 -6.32 -7.20 2.18
N ARG A 159 -5.61 -8.25 1.75
CA ARG A 159 -5.80 -8.87 0.44
C ARG A 159 -7.13 -9.61 0.40
N ILE A 160 -8.10 -9.06 -0.31
CA ILE A 160 -9.44 -9.62 -0.48
C ILE A 160 -9.42 -10.76 -1.51
N LEU A 161 -8.71 -10.54 -2.62
CA LEU A 161 -8.66 -11.45 -3.77
C LEU A 161 -7.28 -11.50 -4.41
N CYS A 162 -7.01 -12.63 -5.06
CA CYS A 162 -5.78 -12.94 -5.76
C CYS A 162 -6.12 -13.94 -6.87
N GLU A 163 -6.21 -13.50 -8.12
CA GLU A 163 -6.68 -14.33 -9.24
C GLU A 163 -5.77 -14.23 -10.47
N LYS A 164 -5.51 -15.39 -11.09
CA LYS A 164 -4.94 -15.43 -12.44
C LYS A 164 -6.05 -15.13 -13.47
N PRO A 165 -5.73 -14.46 -14.58
CA PRO A 165 -6.72 -14.19 -15.61
C PRO A 165 -7.20 -15.51 -16.24
N LEU A 166 -8.51 -15.62 -16.51
CA LEU A 166 -9.05 -16.63 -17.42
C LEU A 166 -8.47 -16.43 -18.81
N LEU A 167 -8.38 -15.18 -19.22
CA LEU A 167 -7.97 -14.77 -20.55
C LEU A 167 -7.20 -13.45 -20.46
N GLN A 168 -6.09 -13.36 -21.17
CA GLN A 168 -5.45 -12.08 -21.49
C GLN A 168 -5.71 -11.73 -22.95
N ALA A 169 -5.94 -10.46 -23.25
CA ALA A 169 -6.18 -9.99 -24.61
C ALA A 169 -5.68 -8.55 -24.81
N SER A 170 -5.33 -8.19 -26.05
CA SER A 170 -4.97 -6.81 -26.39
C SER A 170 -6.22 -5.93 -26.43
N THR A 171 -6.27 -4.86 -25.65
CA THR A 171 -7.46 -4.02 -25.47
C THR A 171 -7.49 -2.79 -26.39
N MET A 172 -6.39 -2.49 -27.09
CA MET A 172 -6.25 -1.28 -27.93
C MET A 172 -6.65 -1.48 -29.41
N ASN A 173 -6.60 -2.71 -29.94
CA ASN A 173 -6.88 -2.97 -31.36
C ASN A 173 -8.28 -3.58 -31.53
N SER A 174 -9.27 -2.73 -31.80
CA SER A 174 -10.67 -3.13 -31.99
C SER A 174 -10.91 -3.97 -33.25
N GLY A 175 -10.05 -3.87 -34.26
CA GLY A 175 -10.26 -4.50 -35.57
C GLY A 175 -10.10 -6.02 -35.63
N ASP A 176 -9.49 -6.65 -34.61
CA ASP A 176 -9.26 -8.11 -34.59
C ASP A 176 -9.39 -8.74 -33.19
N LEU A 177 -9.98 -8.02 -32.22
CA LEU A 177 -10.13 -8.53 -30.85
C LEU A 177 -11.01 -9.79 -30.81
N GLU A 178 -12.09 -9.82 -31.59
CA GLU A 178 -12.97 -10.98 -31.64
C GLU A 178 -12.24 -12.22 -32.19
N ALA A 179 -11.54 -12.08 -33.32
CA ALA A 179 -10.88 -13.22 -33.97
C ALA A 179 -9.69 -13.73 -33.16
N THR A 180 -9.02 -12.85 -32.40
CA THR A 180 -7.94 -13.25 -31.49
C THR A 180 -8.46 -13.82 -30.16
N ALA A 181 -9.62 -13.36 -29.68
CA ALA A 181 -10.25 -13.86 -28.46
C ALA A 181 -10.90 -15.24 -28.64
N ALA A 182 -11.62 -15.46 -29.75
CA ALA A 182 -12.37 -16.68 -30.02
C ALA A 182 -11.56 -17.99 -29.84
N PRO A 183 -10.35 -18.15 -30.43
CA PRO A 183 -9.56 -19.38 -30.23
C PRO A 183 -9.10 -19.54 -28.78
N ARG A 184 -8.81 -18.44 -28.07
CA ARG A 184 -8.39 -18.48 -26.67
C ARG A 184 -9.53 -18.88 -25.74
N VAL A 185 -10.73 -18.33 -25.95
CA VAL A 185 -11.94 -18.73 -25.21
C VAL A 185 -12.26 -20.20 -25.47
N LYS A 186 -12.18 -20.67 -26.72
CA LYS A 186 -12.39 -22.09 -27.06
C LYS A 186 -11.38 -23.04 -26.41
N ALA A 187 -10.18 -22.55 -26.11
CA ALA A 187 -9.14 -23.33 -25.43
C ALA A 187 -9.35 -23.43 -23.91
N LEU A 188 -10.24 -22.62 -23.32
CA LEU A 188 -10.62 -22.72 -21.91
C LEU A 188 -11.44 -23.99 -21.66
N SER A 189 -11.44 -24.48 -20.42
CA SER A 189 -12.36 -25.55 -20.02
C SER A 189 -13.81 -25.10 -20.15
N GLU A 190 -14.75 -26.04 -20.30
CA GLU A 190 -16.18 -25.69 -20.39
C GLU A 190 -16.67 -24.86 -19.18
N SER A 191 -16.12 -25.12 -17.99
CA SER A 191 -16.46 -24.35 -16.79
C SER A 191 -16.02 -22.89 -16.91
N GLN A 192 -14.78 -22.65 -17.34
CA GLN A 192 -14.23 -21.31 -17.54
C GLN A 192 -14.88 -20.57 -18.71
N GLN A 193 -15.30 -21.31 -19.77
CA GLN A 193 -16.10 -20.73 -20.84
C GLN A 193 -17.45 -20.23 -20.31
N ARG A 194 -18.13 -21.03 -19.47
CA ARG A 194 -19.39 -20.61 -18.83
C ARG A 194 -19.20 -19.40 -17.92
N GLU A 195 -18.12 -19.35 -17.14
CA GLU A 195 -17.78 -18.20 -16.31
C GLU A 195 -17.56 -16.94 -17.16
N PHE A 196 -16.71 -17.01 -18.19
CA PHE A 196 -16.44 -15.91 -19.11
C PHE A 196 -17.72 -15.41 -19.80
N LEU A 197 -18.54 -16.32 -20.33
CA LEU A 197 -19.79 -15.98 -21.01
C LEU A 197 -20.88 -15.44 -20.06
N SER A 198 -20.73 -15.64 -18.75
CA SER A 198 -21.65 -15.09 -17.74
C SER A 198 -21.31 -13.65 -17.32
N LEU A 199 -20.16 -13.12 -17.76
CA LEU A 199 -19.75 -11.75 -17.45
C LEU A 199 -20.59 -10.74 -18.21
N HIS A 200 -20.66 -9.51 -17.69
CA HIS A 200 -21.45 -8.44 -18.29
C HIS A 200 -20.91 -8.07 -19.67
N ASN A 201 -21.79 -7.84 -20.65
CA ASN A 201 -21.40 -7.37 -21.97
C ASN A 201 -22.13 -6.06 -22.30
N ASN A 202 -21.42 -4.94 -22.21
CA ASN A 202 -21.95 -3.62 -22.56
C ASN A 202 -22.00 -3.37 -24.09
N PHE A 203 -21.38 -4.25 -24.90
CA PHE A 203 -21.38 -4.18 -26.36
C PHE A 203 -21.98 -5.46 -26.98
N PRO A 204 -23.28 -5.74 -26.75
CA PRO A 204 -23.91 -6.92 -27.34
C PRO A 204 -24.02 -6.77 -28.87
N GLY A 205 -23.90 -7.87 -29.61
CA GLY A 205 -23.95 -7.87 -31.07
C GLY A 205 -23.24 -9.06 -31.70
N GLU A 206 -22.75 -8.89 -32.93
CA GLU A 206 -22.09 -9.94 -33.71
C GLU A 206 -20.74 -10.42 -33.14
N HIS A 207 -20.15 -9.64 -32.22
CA HIS A 207 -18.83 -9.90 -31.64
C HIS A 207 -18.90 -9.96 -30.10
N PRO A 208 -19.49 -11.04 -29.53
CA PRO A 208 -19.77 -11.13 -28.11
C PRO A 208 -18.51 -11.20 -27.23
N PHE A 209 -17.41 -11.81 -27.69
CA PHE A 209 -16.22 -11.99 -26.85
C PHE A 209 -15.47 -10.68 -26.64
N SER A 210 -15.30 -9.90 -27.70
CA SER A 210 -14.70 -8.57 -27.65
C SER A 210 -15.53 -7.62 -26.79
N GLY A 211 -16.86 -7.71 -26.85
CA GLY A 211 -17.74 -6.94 -25.96
C GLY A 211 -17.53 -7.26 -24.48
N ILE A 212 -17.48 -8.55 -24.13
CA ILE A 212 -17.16 -9.01 -22.76
C ILE A 212 -15.77 -8.54 -22.33
N ILE A 213 -14.75 -8.72 -23.17
CA ILE A 213 -13.37 -8.32 -22.84
C ILE A 213 -13.30 -6.81 -22.61
N ARG A 214 -13.86 -6.00 -23.51
CA ARG A 214 -13.86 -4.52 -23.38
C ARG A 214 -14.57 -4.04 -22.13
N THR A 215 -15.57 -4.78 -21.66
CA THR A 215 -16.35 -4.43 -20.47
C THR A 215 -15.65 -4.85 -19.16
N ASN A 216 -14.90 -5.96 -19.16
CA ASN A 216 -14.45 -6.62 -17.93
C ASN A 216 -12.93 -6.72 -17.76
N ALA A 217 -12.15 -6.40 -18.78
CA ALA A 217 -10.70 -6.56 -18.72
C ALA A 217 -10.05 -5.45 -17.89
N LEU A 218 -9.27 -5.84 -16.88
CA LEU A 218 -8.43 -4.92 -16.13
C LEU A 218 -7.03 -4.89 -16.78
N PRO A 219 -6.37 -3.71 -16.91
CA PRO A 219 -5.03 -3.64 -17.46
C PRO A 219 -4.04 -4.50 -16.67
N CYS A 220 -3.27 -5.34 -17.36
CA CYS A 220 -2.17 -6.12 -16.76
C CYS A 220 -0.96 -5.22 -16.51
N GLY A 221 -1.15 -4.22 -15.64
CA GLY A 221 -0.14 -3.22 -15.25
C GLY A 221 -0.39 -1.82 -15.82
N PRO A 222 0.24 -0.78 -15.25
CA PRO A 222 0.10 0.60 -15.70
C PRO A 222 0.50 0.77 -17.18
N GLY A 223 -0.39 1.37 -17.97
CA GLY A 223 -0.15 1.62 -19.41
C GLY A 223 -0.12 0.37 -20.29
N SER A 224 -0.42 -0.80 -19.73
CA SER A 224 -0.45 -2.04 -20.50
C SER A 224 -1.57 -2.03 -21.54
N ILE A 225 -1.24 -2.43 -22.77
CA ILE A 225 -2.22 -2.67 -23.83
C ILE A 225 -2.87 -4.06 -23.71
N VAL A 226 -2.43 -4.87 -22.74
CA VAL A 226 -2.97 -6.20 -22.46
C VAL A 226 -3.86 -6.09 -21.23
N GLY A 227 -5.09 -6.56 -21.34
CA GLY A 227 -6.02 -6.68 -20.22
C GLY A 227 -6.29 -8.13 -19.86
N GLY A 228 -6.53 -8.39 -18.58
CA GLY A 228 -6.93 -9.68 -18.04
C GLY A 228 -8.42 -9.70 -17.71
N VAL A 229 -9.11 -10.78 -18.05
CA VAL A 229 -10.49 -11.07 -17.64
C VAL A 229 -10.47 -12.16 -16.58
N TYR A 230 -11.22 -11.98 -15.50
CA TYR A 230 -11.15 -12.81 -14.30
C TYR A 230 -12.53 -13.38 -13.95
N PRO A 231 -12.62 -14.54 -13.28
CA PRO A 231 -13.91 -15.11 -12.93
C PRO A 231 -14.62 -14.30 -11.84
N THR A 232 -13.89 -13.84 -10.81
CA THR A 232 -14.47 -13.13 -9.67
C THR A 232 -14.12 -11.65 -9.67
N ILE A 233 -12.87 -11.28 -9.96
CA ILE A 233 -12.45 -9.86 -9.96
C ILE A 233 -13.27 -9.03 -10.95
N SER A 234 -13.63 -9.59 -12.11
CA SER A 234 -14.49 -8.90 -13.10
C SER A 234 -15.93 -8.68 -12.63
N LEU A 235 -16.34 -9.23 -11.48
CA LEU A 235 -17.66 -8.97 -10.87
C LEU A 235 -17.63 -7.78 -9.90
N ILE A 236 -16.46 -7.23 -9.56
CA ILE A 236 -16.35 -6.14 -8.58
C ILE A 236 -16.85 -4.85 -9.20
N ASN A 237 -17.94 -4.29 -8.66
CA ASN A 237 -18.56 -3.07 -9.20
C ASN A 237 -17.74 -1.80 -8.97
N HIS A 238 -18.14 -0.76 -9.71
CA HIS A 238 -17.55 0.56 -9.65
C HIS A 238 -18.02 1.43 -8.46
N SER A 239 -17.10 2.23 -7.92
CA SER A 239 -17.40 3.47 -7.17
C SER A 239 -16.34 4.54 -7.45
N CYS A 240 -16.75 5.80 -7.67
CA CYS A 240 -15.80 6.93 -7.80
C CYS A 240 -15.05 7.24 -6.49
N LEU A 241 -15.55 6.70 -5.37
CA LEU A 241 -14.89 6.67 -4.06
C LEU A 241 -14.82 5.21 -3.61
N ALA A 242 -13.98 4.43 -4.31
CA ALA A 242 -13.78 3.02 -4.09
C ALA A 242 -13.24 2.72 -2.68
N ASN A 243 -13.49 1.49 -2.21
CA ASN A 243 -12.99 0.99 -0.92
C ASN A 243 -11.91 -0.09 -1.08
N SER A 244 -11.63 -0.51 -2.31
CA SER A 244 -10.53 -1.40 -2.66
C SER A 244 -9.77 -0.92 -3.90
N HIS A 245 -8.55 -1.44 -4.06
CA HIS A 245 -7.66 -1.15 -5.17
C HIS A 245 -7.23 -2.45 -5.86
N ASN A 246 -7.21 -2.43 -7.19
CA ASN A 246 -6.68 -3.53 -7.99
C ASN A 246 -5.21 -3.29 -8.33
N ASN A 247 -4.40 -4.35 -8.29
CA ASN A 247 -3.00 -4.31 -8.64
C ASN A 247 -2.57 -5.58 -9.39
N TRP A 248 -1.95 -5.39 -10.56
CA TRP A 248 -1.34 -6.46 -11.34
C TRP A 248 0.10 -6.71 -10.87
N ASN A 249 0.37 -7.92 -10.40
CA ASN A 249 1.72 -8.37 -10.11
C ASN A 249 2.28 -9.08 -11.35
N SER A 250 3.21 -8.41 -12.04
CA SER A 250 3.82 -8.89 -13.28
C SER A 250 4.69 -10.12 -13.11
N GLU A 251 5.36 -10.26 -11.95
CA GLU A 251 6.25 -11.39 -11.66
C GLU A 251 5.45 -12.68 -11.47
N ALA A 252 4.32 -12.60 -10.75
CA ALA A 252 3.46 -13.75 -10.45
C ALA A 252 2.34 -13.97 -11.49
N GLY A 253 2.08 -13.00 -12.36
CA GLY A 253 1.10 -13.10 -13.45
C GLY A 253 -0.35 -13.19 -12.97
N HIS A 254 -0.71 -12.37 -11.97
CA HIS A 254 -2.02 -12.37 -11.34
C HIS A 254 -2.45 -10.96 -10.87
N GLU A 255 -3.75 -10.76 -10.71
CA GLU A 255 -4.33 -9.55 -10.15
C GLU A 255 -4.67 -9.75 -8.69
N THR A 256 -4.48 -8.70 -7.90
CA THR A 256 -4.82 -8.67 -6.48
C THR A 256 -5.80 -7.53 -6.20
N ILE A 257 -6.67 -7.73 -5.22
CA ILE A 257 -7.59 -6.70 -4.71
C ILE A 257 -7.29 -6.50 -3.23
N HIS A 258 -6.94 -5.27 -2.84
CA HIS A 258 -6.68 -4.93 -1.44
C HIS A 258 -7.67 -3.88 -0.94
N ALA A 259 -8.12 -4.02 0.31
CA ALA A 259 -8.92 -3.01 0.99
C ALA A 259 -8.05 -1.77 1.27
N ILE A 260 -8.45 -0.58 0.80
CA ILE A 260 -7.70 0.66 1.04
C ILE A 260 -8.23 1.47 2.22
N ARG A 261 -9.35 1.02 2.79
CA ARG A 261 -9.92 1.48 4.05
C ARG A 261 -10.66 0.31 4.71
N PRO A 262 -11.03 0.40 6.00
CA PRO A 262 -11.92 -0.60 6.59
C PRO A 262 -13.24 -0.73 5.79
N ILE A 263 -13.67 -1.96 5.55
CA ILE A 263 -14.93 -2.32 4.88
C ILE A 263 -15.78 -3.08 5.89
N LYS A 264 -17.03 -2.67 6.09
CA LYS A 264 -17.92 -3.32 7.08
C LYS A 264 -18.62 -4.55 6.51
N ALA A 265 -18.94 -5.52 7.36
CA ALA A 265 -19.80 -6.62 6.97
C ALA A 265 -21.12 -6.09 6.36
N GLY A 266 -21.51 -6.63 5.22
CA GLY A 266 -22.65 -6.19 4.41
C GLY A 266 -22.36 -5.06 3.43
N GLU A 267 -21.19 -4.44 3.47
CA GLU A 267 -20.78 -3.41 2.51
C GLU A 267 -20.33 -4.04 1.18
N GLU A 268 -20.63 -3.37 0.06
CA GLU A 268 -20.15 -3.77 -1.27
C GLU A 268 -18.66 -3.45 -1.43
N ILE A 269 -17.88 -4.42 -1.88
CA ILE A 269 -16.49 -4.23 -2.28
C ILE A 269 -16.48 -3.62 -3.69
N THR A 270 -15.78 -2.50 -3.86
CA THR A 270 -15.77 -1.72 -5.10
C THR A 270 -14.36 -1.25 -5.47
N ILE A 271 -14.10 -1.15 -6.77
CA ILE A 271 -12.90 -0.53 -7.35
C ILE A 271 -13.28 0.68 -8.21
N SER A 272 -12.32 1.50 -8.61
CA SER A 272 -12.57 2.56 -9.61
C SER A 272 -12.38 2.00 -11.01
N TYR A 273 -13.28 2.35 -11.91
CA TYR A 273 -13.17 2.07 -13.35
C TYR A 273 -12.80 3.33 -14.12
N ASP A 274 -12.89 4.49 -13.47
CA ASP A 274 -12.65 5.78 -14.11
C ASP A 274 -11.20 6.25 -13.93
N GLU A 275 -10.78 7.12 -14.84
CA GLU A 275 -9.46 7.75 -14.84
C GLU A 275 -9.43 9.03 -13.97
N GLY A 276 -10.44 9.24 -13.12
CA GLY A 276 -10.64 10.43 -12.31
C GLY A 276 -11.37 11.55 -13.05
N GLY A 277 -11.10 12.80 -12.63
CA GLY A 277 -11.70 14.00 -13.22
C GLY A 277 -13.12 14.32 -12.75
N PRO A 278 -13.69 15.45 -13.20
CA PRO A 278 -15.02 15.94 -12.78
C PRO A 278 -16.19 15.10 -13.32
N SER A 279 -17.37 15.26 -12.73
CA SER A 279 -18.54 14.38 -12.92
C SER A 279 -19.06 14.41 -14.36
N ASN A 280 -18.96 15.57 -15.02
CA ASN A 280 -19.30 15.76 -16.43
C ASN A 280 -18.36 15.02 -17.40
N VAL A 281 -17.20 14.56 -16.95
CA VAL A 281 -16.26 13.74 -17.73
C VAL A 281 -16.42 12.26 -17.38
N ARG A 282 -16.36 11.93 -16.08
CA ARG A 282 -16.39 10.52 -15.64
C ARG A 282 -17.75 9.85 -15.87
N LYS A 283 -18.89 10.53 -15.67
CA LYS A 283 -20.22 9.91 -15.84
C LYS A 283 -20.50 9.49 -17.30
N PRO A 284 -20.31 10.35 -18.32
CA PRO A 284 -20.49 9.92 -19.72
C PRO A 284 -19.54 8.79 -20.13
N MET A 285 -18.28 8.85 -19.68
CA MET A 285 -17.30 7.80 -19.95
C MET A 285 -17.75 6.46 -19.35
N LEU A 286 -18.18 6.44 -18.09
CA LEU A 286 -18.69 5.24 -17.44
C LEU A 286 -19.92 4.67 -18.17
N LYS A 287 -20.84 5.55 -18.58
CA LYS A 287 -22.03 5.15 -19.33
C LYS A 287 -21.67 4.53 -20.67
N GLN A 288 -20.74 5.13 -21.40
CA GLN A 288 -20.31 4.66 -22.71
C GLN A 288 -19.56 3.33 -22.62
N SER A 289 -18.66 3.19 -21.65
CA SER A 289 -17.76 2.03 -21.54
C SER A 289 -18.40 0.85 -20.81
N PHE A 290 -19.28 1.10 -19.83
CA PHE A 290 -19.82 0.08 -18.93
C PHE A 290 -21.36 0.07 -18.82
N GLY A 291 -22.08 0.98 -19.49
CA GLY A 291 -23.54 0.90 -19.64
C GLY A 291 -24.39 1.43 -18.49
N PHE A 292 -23.78 1.88 -17.38
CA PHE A 292 -24.51 2.32 -16.19
C PHE A 292 -24.36 3.82 -15.90
N ASP A 293 -25.34 4.38 -15.18
CA ASP A 293 -25.28 5.73 -14.63
C ASP A 293 -24.75 5.65 -13.19
N CYS A 294 -23.57 6.23 -12.93
CA CYS A 294 -22.94 6.11 -11.62
C CYS A 294 -23.74 6.85 -10.54
N ALA A 295 -24.23 6.08 -9.55
CA ALA A 295 -24.99 6.57 -8.40
C ALA A 295 -24.24 6.33 -7.06
N CYS A 296 -22.91 6.23 -7.09
CA CYS A 296 -22.10 6.09 -5.87
C CYS A 296 -22.27 7.29 -4.93
N SER A 297 -21.80 7.16 -3.68
CA SER A 297 -21.92 8.20 -2.66
C SER A 297 -21.41 9.58 -3.12
N LEU A 298 -20.36 9.62 -3.94
CA LEU A 298 -19.82 10.85 -4.52
C LEU A 298 -20.72 11.42 -5.63
N CYS A 299 -21.14 10.57 -6.58
CA CYS A 299 -21.93 11.01 -7.74
C CYS A 299 -23.38 11.36 -7.40
N SER A 300 -23.86 10.93 -6.23
CA SER A 300 -25.18 11.18 -5.66
C SER A 300 -25.19 12.34 -4.64
N LEU A 301 -24.06 13.05 -4.47
CA LEU A 301 -24.00 14.25 -3.64
C LEU A 301 -24.97 15.35 -4.15
N PRO A 302 -25.46 16.23 -3.25
CA PRO A 302 -26.18 17.43 -3.65
C PRO A 302 -25.37 18.28 -4.65
N PRO A 303 -26.02 19.01 -5.58
CA PRO A 303 -25.32 19.72 -6.67
C PRO A 303 -24.15 20.60 -6.23
N SER A 304 -24.28 21.34 -5.13
CA SER A 304 -23.20 22.19 -4.62
C SER A 304 -22.00 21.41 -4.07
N GLN A 305 -22.23 20.28 -3.42
CA GLN A 305 -21.18 19.41 -2.89
C GLN A 305 -20.50 18.62 -4.02
N LEU A 306 -21.28 18.19 -5.03
CA LEU A 306 -20.73 17.58 -6.24
C LEU A 306 -19.85 18.56 -7.01
N GLN A 307 -20.28 19.82 -7.16
CA GLN A 307 -19.46 20.86 -7.79
C GLN A 307 -18.13 21.08 -7.05
N ALA A 308 -18.16 21.13 -5.71
CA ALA A 308 -16.95 21.26 -4.92
C ALA A 308 -15.98 20.06 -5.10
N SER A 309 -16.52 18.83 -5.22
CA SER A 309 -15.73 17.65 -5.57
C SER A 309 -15.15 17.75 -6.98
N ASP A 310 -15.94 18.22 -7.94
CA ASP A 310 -15.49 18.40 -9.31
C ASP A 310 -14.37 19.45 -9.42
N ASP A 311 -14.47 20.56 -8.69
CA ASP A 311 -13.42 21.57 -8.61
C ASP A 311 -12.11 21.00 -8.04
N ARG A 312 -12.20 20.19 -6.97
CA ARG A 312 -11.02 19.50 -6.41
C ARG A 312 -10.42 18.50 -7.40
N ARG A 313 -11.24 17.75 -8.13
CA ARG A 313 -10.76 16.77 -9.12
C ARG A 313 -10.11 17.44 -10.34
N VAL A 314 -10.61 18.59 -10.77
CA VAL A 314 -9.94 19.42 -11.78
C VAL A 314 -8.58 19.92 -11.25
N ARG A 315 -8.54 20.41 -10.01
CA ARG A 315 -7.30 20.83 -9.36
C ARG A 315 -6.29 19.67 -9.26
N ILE A 316 -6.74 18.46 -8.91
CA ILE A 316 -5.89 17.26 -8.88
C ILE A 316 -5.28 16.99 -10.26
N GLN A 317 -6.06 17.07 -11.34
CA GLN A 317 -5.54 16.87 -12.70
C GLN A 317 -4.49 17.93 -13.09
N GLN A 318 -4.74 19.19 -12.74
CA GLN A 318 -3.79 20.29 -12.98
C GLN A 318 -2.48 20.10 -12.22
N LEU A 319 -2.55 19.77 -10.93
CA LEU A 319 -1.36 19.54 -10.10
C LEU A 319 -0.56 18.34 -10.60
N ASN A 320 -1.21 17.23 -10.96
CA ASN A 320 -0.53 16.08 -11.55
C ASN A 320 0.21 16.45 -12.85
N ALA A 321 -0.41 17.27 -13.71
CA ALA A 321 0.23 17.73 -14.95
C ALA A 321 1.44 18.65 -14.68
N ASN A 322 1.34 19.53 -13.68
CA ASN A 322 2.44 20.42 -13.29
C ASN A 322 3.62 19.66 -12.68
N ILE A 323 3.35 18.72 -11.77
CA ILE A 323 4.38 17.90 -11.11
C ILE A 323 5.18 17.09 -12.14
N ARG A 324 4.48 16.52 -13.13
CA ARG A 324 5.09 15.73 -14.21
C ARG A 324 5.72 16.58 -15.33
N ASN A 325 5.71 17.91 -15.20
CA ASN A 325 6.36 18.79 -16.14
C ASN A 325 7.88 18.77 -15.94
N ALA A 326 8.60 18.10 -16.85
CA ALA A 326 10.04 17.96 -16.77
C ALA A 326 10.81 19.30 -16.75
N PHE A 327 10.28 20.34 -17.43
CA PHE A 327 10.91 21.66 -17.43
C PHE A 327 10.81 22.35 -16.07
N THR A 328 9.63 22.30 -15.43
CA THR A 328 9.45 22.82 -14.06
C THR A 328 10.29 22.03 -13.07
N MET A 329 10.28 20.70 -13.15
CA MET A 329 11.13 19.85 -12.29
C MET A 329 12.62 20.23 -12.43
N MET A 330 13.12 20.49 -13.64
CA MET A 330 14.51 20.87 -13.84
C MET A 330 14.83 22.30 -13.36
N SER A 331 13.94 23.26 -13.63
CA SER A 331 14.23 24.68 -13.44
C SER A 331 13.84 25.19 -12.05
N ASN A 332 12.69 24.72 -11.53
CA ASN A 332 12.06 25.16 -10.29
C ASN A 332 11.49 23.96 -9.49
N PRO A 333 12.30 22.96 -9.11
CA PRO A 333 11.81 21.78 -8.40
C PRO A 333 11.20 22.10 -7.01
N GLU A 334 11.55 23.24 -6.39
CA GLU A 334 10.85 23.73 -5.19
C GLU A 334 9.36 23.98 -5.47
N ASP A 335 9.01 24.49 -6.65
CA ASP A 335 7.62 24.69 -7.04
C ASP A 335 6.93 23.35 -7.35
N SER A 336 7.64 22.39 -7.95
CA SER A 336 7.14 21.01 -8.10
C SER A 336 6.81 20.37 -6.74
N LEU A 337 7.66 20.54 -5.71
CA LEU A 337 7.38 20.03 -4.36
C LEU A 337 6.23 20.77 -3.67
N LYS A 338 6.06 22.08 -3.90
CA LYS A 338 4.87 22.83 -3.43
C LYS A 338 3.59 22.31 -4.08
N ASP A 339 3.65 21.96 -5.36
CA ASP A 339 2.54 21.33 -6.06
C ASP A 339 2.26 19.94 -5.50
N CYS A 340 3.28 19.14 -5.16
CA CYS A 340 3.11 17.87 -4.46
C CYS A 340 2.38 18.03 -3.12
N LEU A 341 2.79 18.99 -2.28
CA LEU A 341 2.10 19.28 -1.01
C LEU A 341 0.65 19.72 -1.23
N SER A 342 0.41 20.57 -2.24
CA SER A 342 -0.94 21.00 -2.61
C SER A 342 -1.79 19.83 -3.08
N LEU A 343 -1.19 18.88 -3.81
CA LEU A 343 -1.86 17.68 -4.28
C LEU A 343 -2.20 16.76 -3.10
N LEU A 344 -1.29 16.56 -2.15
CA LEU A 344 -1.54 15.77 -0.94
C LEU A 344 -2.77 16.27 -0.18
N HIS A 345 -2.84 17.59 0.07
CA HIS A 345 -4.00 18.19 0.74
C HIS A 345 -5.29 18.03 -0.08
N THR A 346 -5.23 18.27 -1.39
CA THR A 346 -6.41 18.18 -2.26
C THR A 346 -6.93 16.73 -2.33
N LEU A 347 -6.02 15.75 -2.35
CA LEU A 347 -6.36 14.32 -2.30
C LEU A 347 -7.01 13.94 -0.96
N GLN A 348 -6.48 14.44 0.16
CA GLN A 348 -7.05 14.20 1.48
C GLN A 348 -8.46 14.78 1.61
N GLU A 349 -8.69 15.98 1.08
CA GLU A 349 -10.03 16.60 1.07
C GLU A 349 -11.03 15.85 0.18
N GLU A 350 -10.57 15.29 -0.95
CA GLU A 350 -11.45 14.62 -1.91
C GLU A 350 -11.72 13.15 -1.58
N TYR A 351 -10.70 12.42 -1.17
CA TYR A 351 -10.77 10.97 -0.97
C TYR A 351 -10.69 10.55 0.50
N GLY A 352 -10.22 11.43 1.40
CA GLY A 352 -10.02 11.10 2.81
C GLY A 352 -9.13 9.86 2.97
N VAL A 353 -9.60 8.90 3.76
CA VAL A 353 -8.90 7.62 3.97
C VAL A 353 -8.74 6.78 2.70
N CYS A 354 -9.52 7.03 1.63
CA CYS A 354 -9.38 6.33 0.35
C CYS A 354 -8.25 6.91 -0.52
N ALA A 355 -7.51 7.94 -0.06
CA ALA A 355 -6.43 8.57 -0.83
C ALA A 355 -5.19 7.69 -0.99
N VAL A 356 -5.09 6.55 -0.30
CA VAL A 356 -3.87 5.71 -0.21
C VAL A 356 -3.22 5.41 -1.58
N PRO A 357 -3.93 4.95 -2.62
CA PRO A 357 -3.29 4.69 -3.92
C PRO A 357 -2.78 5.95 -4.62
N HIS A 358 -3.43 7.10 -4.39
CA HIS A 358 -2.98 8.38 -4.92
C HIS A 358 -1.73 8.88 -4.18
N ASN A 359 -1.70 8.71 -2.86
CA ASN A 359 -0.55 9.07 -2.02
C ASN A 359 0.69 8.24 -2.40
N ALA A 360 0.54 6.94 -2.68
CA ALA A 360 1.62 6.09 -3.18
C ALA A 360 2.32 6.70 -4.42
N ARG A 361 1.53 7.12 -5.41
CA ARG A 361 2.05 7.74 -6.64
C ARG A 361 2.67 9.11 -6.38
N LEU A 362 1.99 9.94 -5.60
CA LEU A 362 2.46 11.27 -5.23
C LEU A 362 3.82 11.24 -4.52
N TYR A 363 3.98 10.35 -3.55
CA TYR A 363 5.25 10.21 -2.83
C TYR A 363 6.36 9.70 -3.75
N TYR A 364 6.04 8.87 -4.73
CA TYR A 364 7.02 8.51 -5.77
C TYR A 364 7.40 9.71 -6.66
N ASP A 365 6.45 10.55 -7.08
CA ASP A 365 6.77 11.77 -7.83
C ASP A 365 7.69 12.71 -7.03
N ALA A 366 7.43 12.87 -5.72
CA ALA A 366 8.26 13.66 -4.82
C ALA A 366 9.66 13.07 -4.63
N PHE A 367 9.76 11.73 -4.51
CA PHE A 367 11.04 11.01 -4.52
C PHE A 367 11.84 11.32 -5.79
N GLN A 368 11.21 11.25 -6.97
CA GLN A 368 11.88 11.50 -8.25
C GLN A 368 12.41 12.93 -8.36
N ILE A 369 11.65 13.92 -7.87
CA ILE A 369 12.11 15.32 -7.81
C ILE A 369 13.36 15.43 -6.92
N CYS A 370 13.33 14.88 -5.71
CA CYS A 370 14.46 14.96 -4.77
C CYS A 370 15.71 14.24 -5.28
N ILE A 371 15.56 13.00 -5.76
CA ILE A 371 16.70 12.19 -6.19
C ILE A 371 17.37 12.77 -7.44
N ALA A 372 16.60 13.41 -8.33
CA ALA A 372 17.12 14.10 -9.51
C ALA A 372 18.04 15.29 -9.20
N HIS A 373 17.93 15.84 -7.99
CA HIS A 373 18.72 16.97 -7.49
C HIS A 373 19.75 16.59 -6.41
N GLY A 374 19.92 15.29 -6.16
CA GLY A 374 20.87 14.73 -5.20
C GLY A 374 20.44 14.78 -3.73
N ASP A 375 19.14 15.00 -3.46
CA ASP A 375 18.62 15.06 -2.08
C ASP A 375 18.27 13.66 -1.56
N GLU A 376 19.28 12.94 -1.10
CA GLU A 376 19.15 11.57 -0.59
C GLU A 376 18.27 11.49 0.66
N GLY A 377 18.40 12.45 1.58
CA GLY A 377 17.64 12.43 2.83
C GLY A 377 16.13 12.52 2.62
N ARG A 378 15.67 13.46 1.78
CA ARG A 378 14.23 13.56 1.47
C ARG A 378 13.76 12.45 0.54
N SER A 379 14.60 12.01 -0.40
CA SER A 379 14.23 10.92 -1.31
C SER A 379 13.93 9.64 -0.52
N ILE A 380 14.80 9.22 0.40
CA ILE A 380 14.57 8.04 1.26
C ILE A 380 13.22 8.16 1.99
N THR A 381 12.94 9.31 2.61
CA THR A 381 11.68 9.52 3.33
C THR A 381 10.48 9.41 2.40
N PHE A 382 10.52 10.00 1.20
CA PHE A 382 9.44 9.88 0.22
C PHE A 382 9.30 8.44 -0.32
N ALA A 383 10.41 7.71 -0.47
CA ALA A 383 10.40 6.31 -0.85
C ALA A 383 9.72 5.43 0.22
N GLU A 384 10.00 5.67 1.50
CA GLU A 384 9.34 5.01 2.63
C GLU A 384 7.83 5.26 2.61
N ARG A 385 7.39 6.52 2.44
CA ARG A 385 5.97 6.87 2.38
C ARG A 385 5.24 6.22 1.21
N SER A 386 5.89 6.17 0.05
CA SER A 386 5.38 5.48 -1.12
C SER A 386 5.27 3.98 -0.86
N TYR A 387 6.30 3.37 -0.27
CA TYR A 387 6.30 1.97 0.12
C TYR A 387 5.17 1.62 1.09
N GLU A 388 5.00 2.35 2.19
CA GLU A 388 3.92 2.13 3.17
C GLU A 388 2.53 2.17 2.51
N ALA A 389 2.30 3.16 1.64
CA ALA A 389 1.05 3.29 0.90
C ALA A 389 0.84 2.14 -0.09
N ARG A 390 1.88 1.73 -0.82
CA ARG A 390 1.82 0.59 -1.75
C ARG A 390 1.58 -0.74 -1.05
N VAL A 391 2.24 -1.00 0.08
CA VAL A 391 1.97 -2.20 0.89
C VAL A 391 0.48 -2.26 1.26
N THR A 392 -0.10 -1.12 1.61
CA THR A 392 -1.52 -1.04 1.97
C THR A 392 -2.45 -1.31 0.78
N CYS A 393 -2.19 -0.75 -0.41
CA CYS A 393 -3.11 -0.87 -1.55
C CYS A 393 -2.75 -1.95 -2.59
N GLU A 394 -1.54 -2.48 -2.56
CA GLU A 394 -1.00 -3.42 -3.56
C GLU A 394 -0.41 -4.70 -2.93
N GLY A 395 -0.11 -4.68 -1.62
CA GLY A 395 0.55 -5.77 -0.90
C GLY A 395 2.08 -5.65 -0.85
N VAL A 396 2.71 -6.36 0.10
CA VAL A 396 4.16 -6.32 0.32
C VAL A 396 4.98 -6.95 -0.80
N ASP A 397 4.39 -7.92 -1.50
CA ASP A 397 4.94 -8.64 -2.65
C ASP A 397 4.69 -7.92 -3.99
N SER A 398 4.12 -6.71 -3.98
CA SER A 398 3.90 -5.95 -5.21
C SER A 398 5.24 -5.52 -5.83
N PRO A 399 5.43 -5.62 -7.16
CA PRO A 399 6.67 -5.19 -7.80
C PRO A 399 7.03 -3.73 -7.51
N GLU A 400 6.02 -2.86 -7.40
CA GLU A 400 6.24 -1.45 -7.09
C GLU A 400 6.59 -1.24 -5.61
N ALA A 401 5.99 -1.99 -4.67
CA ALA A 401 6.38 -1.94 -3.25
C ALA A 401 7.83 -2.39 -3.07
N LEU A 402 8.23 -3.51 -3.70
CA LEU A 402 9.62 -3.98 -3.69
C LEU A 402 10.58 -2.97 -4.32
N ARG A 403 10.18 -2.29 -5.40
CA ARG A 403 10.98 -1.23 -6.02
C ARG A 403 11.14 -0.02 -5.10
N MET A 404 10.09 0.40 -4.41
CA MET A 404 10.20 1.49 -3.44
C MET A 404 11.13 1.12 -2.29
N MET A 405 11.00 -0.11 -1.77
CA MET A 405 11.89 -0.68 -0.75
C MET A 405 13.36 -0.64 -1.18
N SER A 406 13.68 -1.00 -2.44
CA SER A 406 15.05 -0.90 -2.94
C SER A 406 15.58 0.54 -2.95
N PHE A 407 14.72 1.54 -3.21
CA PHE A 407 15.12 2.94 -3.17
C PHE A 407 15.20 3.53 -1.76
N VAL A 408 14.59 2.89 -0.77
CA VAL A 408 14.85 3.24 0.64
C VAL A 408 16.23 2.75 1.05
N LEU A 409 16.65 1.56 0.60
CA LEU A 409 17.96 0.98 0.91
C LEU A 409 19.10 1.68 0.17
N GLU A 410 18.93 1.86 -1.14
CA GLU A 410 19.96 2.35 -2.06
C GLU A 410 19.35 3.37 -3.05
N PRO A 411 18.99 4.59 -2.60
CA PRO A 411 18.33 5.60 -3.43
C PRO A 411 19.15 6.01 -4.67
N GLU A 412 20.48 5.92 -4.60
CA GLU A 412 21.41 6.24 -5.69
C GLU A 412 21.34 5.27 -6.87
N THR A 413 20.71 4.10 -6.70
CA THR A 413 20.47 3.15 -7.79
C THR A 413 19.40 3.63 -8.76
N HIS A 414 18.59 4.61 -8.37
CA HIS A 414 17.60 5.21 -9.26
C HIS A 414 18.29 5.93 -10.42
N SER A 415 17.85 5.67 -11.65
CA SER A 415 18.49 6.17 -12.88
C SER A 415 18.58 7.69 -13.00
N SER A 416 17.75 8.43 -12.27
CA SER A 416 17.78 9.89 -12.24
C SER A 416 18.69 10.47 -11.16
N PHE A 417 19.40 9.68 -10.35
CA PHE A 417 20.24 10.20 -9.26
C PHE A 417 21.19 11.31 -9.75
N GLY A 418 20.99 12.52 -9.24
CA GLY A 418 21.80 13.70 -9.60
C GLY A 418 21.73 14.12 -11.07
N ALA A 419 20.80 13.58 -11.86
CA ALA A 419 20.76 13.76 -13.31
C ALA A 419 20.42 15.19 -13.74
N LEU A 420 19.72 15.96 -12.91
CA LEU A 420 19.39 17.36 -13.19
C LEU A 420 20.35 18.32 -12.49
N SER A 421 20.66 18.08 -11.21
CA SER A 421 21.74 18.78 -10.51
C SER A 421 22.15 18.06 -9.22
N MET A 422 23.18 18.56 -8.53
CA MET A 422 23.57 18.13 -7.18
C MET A 422 23.38 19.23 -6.13
N ARG A 423 22.50 20.20 -6.42
CA ARG A 423 22.37 21.42 -5.59
C ARG A 423 21.71 21.16 -4.23
N TRP A 424 21.04 20.02 -4.08
CA TRP A 424 20.45 19.58 -2.82
C TRP A 424 21.23 18.43 -2.18
N LYS A 425 22.49 18.21 -2.59
CA LYS A 425 23.34 17.15 -2.04
C LYS A 425 23.45 17.27 -0.52
N THR A 426 22.83 16.34 0.19
CA THR A 426 23.03 16.14 1.62
C THR A 426 24.31 15.33 1.85
N ARG A 427 25.23 15.78 2.70
CA ARG A 427 26.44 15.00 3.04
C ARG A 427 26.04 13.80 3.89
N ASN A 428 26.36 12.58 3.43
CA ASN A 428 26.27 11.32 4.18
C ASN A 428 26.68 11.54 5.65
N GLY A 429 25.70 11.47 6.55
CA GLY A 429 25.84 11.81 7.97
C GLY A 429 24.67 12.64 8.50
N ALA A 430 23.98 13.37 7.63
CA ALA A 430 22.63 13.84 7.87
C ALA A 430 21.70 13.10 6.90
N ALA A 431 21.59 11.76 7.07
CA ALA A 431 20.26 11.19 6.87
C ALA A 431 19.32 12.11 7.66
N PHE A 432 18.16 12.47 7.11
CA PHE A 432 17.09 12.96 7.97
C PHE A 432 16.92 11.87 9.03
N SER A 433 17.60 12.01 10.18
CA SER A 433 17.43 11.12 11.30
C SER A 433 15.97 11.27 11.59
N CYS A 434 15.30 10.17 11.38
CA CYS A 434 13.93 10.04 10.98
C CYS A 434 13.02 10.32 12.17
N TYR A 435 13.00 11.57 12.66
CA TYR A 435 12.74 11.83 14.08
C TYR A 435 12.15 13.22 14.33
N GLY A 436 10.91 13.40 13.86
CA GLY A 436 10.11 14.57 14.21
C GLY A 436 8.66 14.42 13.74
N HIS A 437 7.78 13.96 14.63
CA HIS A 437 6.32 14.07 14.50
C HIS A 437 5.75 13.57 13.15
N TYR A 438 6.07 12.33 12.79
CA TYR A 438 5.50 11.68 11.61
C TYR A 438 3.97 11.75 11.62
N GLY A 439 3.38 12.13 10.49
CA GLY A 439 1.93 12.21 10.31
C GLY A 439 1.29 13.52 10.78
N THR A 440 2.05 14.48 11.31
CA THR A 440 1.53 15.83 11.57
C THR A 440 1.62 16.70 10.32
N VAL A 441 0.64 17.58 10.14
CA VAL A 441 0.61 18.57 9.03
C VAL A 441 1.90 19.39 8.97
N GLU A 442 2.51 19.70 10.12
CA GLU A 442 3.73 20.50 10.20
C GLU A 442 4.98 19.72 9.77
N ALA A 443 5.05 18.41 10.03
CA ALA A 443 6.14 17.56 9.56
C ALA A 443 6.07 17.36 8.03
N GLU A 444 4.87 17.12 7.48
CA GLU A 444 4.69 17.02 6.03
C GLU A 444 5.05 18.34 5.34
N LYS A 445 4.60 19.49 5.86
CA LYS A 445 5.01 20.80 5.32
C LYS A 445 6.54 20.97 5.26
N ARG A 446 7.27 20.56 6.30
CA ARG A 446 8.74 20.66 6.33
C ARG A 446 9.38 19.77 5.28
N LEU A 447 8.90 18.54 5.15
CA LEU A 447 9.40 17.59 4.15
C LEU A 447 9.30 18.15 2.72
N PHE A 448 8.22 18.86 2.41
CA PHE A 448 8.00 19.45 1.08
C PHE A 448 8.60 20.85 0.86
N ARG A 449 9.04 21.60 1.89
CA ARG A 449 9.41 23.03 1.73
C ARG A 449 10.89 23.39 1.72
N GLN A 450 11.80 22.47 2.03
CA GLN A 450 13.23 22.80 2.20
C GLN A 450 13.45 23.98 3.18
N ASP A 451 12.55 24.18 4.14
CA ASP A 451 12.72 25.18 5.19
C ASP A 451 13.63 24.57 6.28
N PHE A 452 14.90 24.97 6.29
CA PHE A 452 15.84 24.76 7.40
C PHE A 452 16.16 26.09 8.08
#